data_AF-A0A9D4T5Z7-F1
#
_entry.id   AF-A0A9D4T5Z7-F1
#
_cell.length_a   1.000
_cell.length_b   1.000
_cell.length_c   1.000
_cell.angle_alpha   90.00
_cell.angle_beta   90.00
_cell.angle_gamma   90.00
#
_symmetry.space_group_name_H-M   'P 1'
#
loop_
_entity.id
_entity.type
_entity.pdbx_description
1 polymer ?
#
loop_
_entity_poly.entity_id
_entity_poly.type
_entity_poly.pdbx_seq_one_letter_code
_entity_poly.pdbx_strand_id
1 'polypeptide(L)'
;MSRVEMARAAAVAVASCPDARDCPMCEYVATTRSSLIIHMRKHTGERPYRCHLCPAAFAKSSDRSRHFRTHQLHKPFHCGSCGKSFAQRVTLLSHRCLHTAATGFKCQCQKCLRLFANAACLKEHARECGSDAAGHLD
;
A
#
# COMPACT_ATOMS: atom_id res chain seq x y z
N MET A 1 -6.17 31.50 6.73
CA MET A 1 -5.19 30.42 6.50
C MET A 1 -5.89 29.29 5.77
N SER A 2 -5.35 28.81 4.67
CA SER A 2 -5.89 27.68 3.91
C SER A 2 -5.75 26.36 4.68
N ARG A 3 -6.57 25.36 4.35
CA ARG A 3 -6.46 24.00 4.92
C ARG A 3 -5.06 23.40 4.75
N VAL A 4 -4.35 23.77 3.68
CA VAL A 4 -2.98 23.32 3.39
C VAL A 4 -1.94 24.01 4.29
N GLU A 5 -2.13 25.31 4.59
CA GLU A 5 -1.25 26.04 5.51
C GLU A 5 -1.38 25.53 6.94
N MET A 6 -2.61 25.24 7.39
CA MET A 6 -2.85 24.56 8.66
C MET A 6 -2.16 23.19 8.71
N ALA A 7 -2.25 22.42 7.62
CA ALA A 7 -1.58 21.12 7.54
C ALA A 7 -0.06 21.22 7.61
N ARG A 8 0.54 22.23 6.99
CA ARG A 8 1.99 22.48 7.06
C ARG A 8 2.42 22.87 8.46
N ALA A 9 1.69 23.76 9.13
CA ALA A 9 1.96 24.13 10.52
C ALA A 9 1.87 22.92 11.46
N ALA A 10 0.82 22.10 11.29
CA ALA A 10 0.65 20.86 12.03
C ALA A 10 1.78 19.85 11.77
N ALA A 11 2.25 19.74 10.54
CA ALA A 11 3.39 18.87 10.20
C ALA A 11 4.70 19.33 10.87
N VAL A 12 4.94 20.64 10.97
CA VAL A 12 6.09 21.21 11.68
C VAL A 12 6.01 20.92 13.18
N ALA A 13 4.83 21.06 13.79
CA ALA A 13 4.62 20.73 15.20
C ALA A 13 4.89 19.24 15.48
N VAL A 14 4.34 18.35 14.65
CA VAL A 14 4.60 16.90 14.72
C VAL A 14 6.10 16.60 14.57
N ALA A 15 6.79 17.25 13.62
CA ALA A 15 8.22 17.06 13.38
C ALA A 15 9.11 17.60 14.52
N SER A 16 8.59 18.49 15.36
CA SER A 16 9.33 19.08 16.49
C SER A 16 9.12 18.33 17.81
N CYS A 17 7.97 17.66 18.01
CA CYS A 17 7.66 16.95 19.26
C CYS A 17 7.99 15.45 19.17
N PRO A 18 9.07 14.91 19.76
CA PRO A 18 9.55 13.54 19.56
C PRO A 18 8.49 12.46 19.85
N ASP A 19 7.62 12.69 20.84
CA ASP A 19 6.61 11.75 21.32
C ASP A 19 5.28 11.80 20.58
N ALA A 20 5.15 12.63 19.52
CA ALA A 20 3.93 12.73 18.75
C ALA A 20 3.54 11.38 18.11
N ARG A 21 2.35 10.88 18.46
CA ARG A 21 1.75 9.65 17.90
C ARG A 21 0.44 9.92 17.17
N ASP A 22 -0.31 10.93 17.60
CA ASP A 22 -1.61 11.26 17.06
C ASP A 22 -1.54 12.32 15.95
N CYS A 23 -2.38 12.18 14.93
CA CYS A 23 -2.54 13.19 13.91
C CYS A 23 -3.46 14.31 14.42
N PRO A 24 -3.05 15.59 14.39
CA PRO A 24 -3.91 16.70 14.85
C PRO A 24 -5.02 17.07 13.85
N MET A 25 -5.07 16.41 12.69
CA MET A 25 -6.02 16.70 11.60
C MET A 25 -7.01 15.58 11.31
N CYS A 26 -6.82 14.40 11.90
CA CYS A 26 -7.73 13.26 11.77
C CYS A 26 -7.49 12.24 12.88
N GLU A 27 -8.32 11.20 12.96
CA GLU A 27 -8.25 10.16 13.99
C GLU A 27 -7.10 9.15 13.81
N TYR A 28 -6.14 9.43 12.94
CA TYR A 28 -5.02 8.52 12.70
C TYR A 28 -4.00 8.56 13.86
N VAL A 29 -3.73 7.39 14.43
CA VAL A 29 -2.69 7.17 15.44
C VAL A 29 -1.57 6.31 14.87
N ALA A 30 -0.35 6.80 14.96
CA ALA A 30 0.85 6.11 14.51
C ALA A 30 1.52 5.34 15.66
N THR A 31 2.03 4.16 15.35
CA THR A 31 2.87 3.39 16.28
C THR A 31 4.30 3.91 16.37
N THR A 32 4.74 4.69 15.38
CA THR A 32 6.08 5.31 15.35
C THR A 32 6.00 6.74 14.82
N ARG A 33 6.94 7.58 15.28
CA ARG A 33 7.13 8.95 14.80
C ARG A 33 7.26 9.03 13.28
N SER A 34 8.08 8.18 12.68
CA SER A 34 8.31 8.17 11.23
C SER A 34 7.02 7.89 10.45
N SER A 35 6.16 6.99 10.96
CA SER A 35 4.85 6.72 10.37
C SER A 35 3.94 7.95 10.43
N LEU A 36 3.95 8.69 11.55
CA LEU A 36 3.17 9.93 11.68
C LEU A 36 3.66 11.00 10.71
N ILE A 37 4.96 11.23 10.61
CA ILE A 37 5.55 12.20 9.67
C ILE A 37 5.18 11.86 8.21
N ILE A 38 5.25 10.58 7.84
CA ILE A 38 4.83 10.14 6.50
C ILE A 38 3.32 10.33 6.32
N HIS A 39 2.51 10.07 7.34
CA HIS A 39 1.07 10.29 7.31
C HIS A 39 0.74 11.76 7.05
N MET A 40 1.43 12.71 7.70
CA MET A 40 1.17 14.15 7.52
C MET A 40 1.27 14.61 6.06
N ARG A 41 2.05 13.90 5.22
CA ARG A 41 2.13 14.17 3.77
C ARG A 41 0.81 13.99 3.04
N LYS A 42 -0.13 13.21 3.58
CA LYS A 42 -1.50 13.10 3.03
C LYS A 42 -2.28 14.41 3.16
N HIS A 43 -2.01 15.18 4.21
CA HIS A 43 -2.66 16.46 4.45
C HIS A 43 -1.92 17.61 3.76
N THR A 44 -0.58 17.61 3.80
CA THR A 44 0.22 18.68 3.20
C THR A 44 0.39 18.56 1.68
N GLY A 45 0.16 17.36 1.12
CA GLY A 45 0.42 17.06 -0.28
C GLY A 45 1.91 16.94 -0.63
N GLU A 46 2.81 16.95 0.37
CA GLU A 46 4.24 16.87 0.12
C GLU A 46 4.66 15.53 -0.47
N ARG A 47 5.45 15.61 -1.55
CA ARG A 47 6.00 14.44 -2.26
C ARG A 47 7.51 14.62 -2.44
N PRO A 48 8.31 14.44 -1.38
CA PRO A 48 9.75 14.76 -1.43
C PRO A 48 10.54 13.86 -2.36
N TYR A 49 10.05 12.66 -2.64
CA TYR A 49 10.80 11.65 -3.39
C TYR A 49 10.46 11.74 -4.87
N ARG A 50 11.19 12.56 -5.61
CA ARG A 50 11.04 12.71 -7.06
C ARG A 50 11.72 11.59 -7.83
N CYS A 51 11.11 11.17 -8.92
CA CYS A 51 11.76 10.38 -9.96
C CYS A 51 12.67 11.32 -10.77
N HIS A 52 13.86 10.87 -11.16
CA HIS A 52 14.77 11.65 -12.00
C HIS A 52 14.56 11.41 -13.51
N LEU A 53 13.73 10.42 -13.87
CA LEU A 53 13.43 10.06 -15.26
C LEU A 53 12.08 10.58 -15.74
N CYS A 54 11.21 11.04 -14.84
CA CYS A 54 9.89 11.58 -15.20
C CYS A 54 9.37 12.53 -14.10
N PRO A 55 8.28 13.28 -14.37
CA PRO A 55 7.70 14.22 -13.40
C PRO A 55 7.09 13.58 -12.13
N ALA A 56 7.08 12.25 -12.01
CA ALA A 56 6.46 11.56 -10.89
C ALA A 56 7.20 11.84 -9.57
N ALA A 57 6.44 12.16 -8.52
CA ALA A 57 6.94 12.33 -7.16
C ALA A 57 6.18 11.45 -6.18
N PHE A 58 6.76 11.10 -5.04
CA PHE A 58 6.17 10.17 -4.08
C PHE A 58 6.31 10.68 -2.66
N ALA A 59 5.35 10.30 -1.81
CA ALA A 59 5.37 10.61 -0.39
C ALA A 59 6.34 9.69 0.40
N LYS A 60 6.77 8.56 -0.17
CA LYS A 60 7.71 7.60 0.46
C LYS A 60 8.84 7.22 -0.51
N SER A 61 10.02 6.96 0.05
CA SER A 61 11.19 6.51 -0.72
C SER A 61 10.95 5.15 -1.37
N SER A 62 10.31 4.23 -0.65
CA SER A 62 9.97 2.89 -1.12
C SER A 62 9.01 2.92 -2.32
N ASP A 63 8.04 3.86 -2.32
CA ASP A 63 7.13 4.04 -3.44
C ASP A 63 7.86 4.54 -4.69
N ARG A 64 8.77 5.52 -4.54
CA ARG A 64 9.66 5.97 -5.62
C ARG A 64 10.54 4.82 -6.13
N SER A 65 11.18 4.06 -5.24
CA SER A 65 12.04 2.94 -5.62
C SER A 65 11.27 1.82 -6.34
N ARG A 66 10.01 1.58 -5.96
CA ARG A 66 9.12 0.65 -6.66
C ARG A 66 8.76 1.18 -8.04
N HIS A 67 8.40 2.45 -8.15
CA HIS A 67 8.12 3.10 -9.42
C HIS A 67 9.35 3.06 -10.35
N PHE A 68 10.55 3.31 -9.84
CA PHE A 68 11.77 3.32 -10.65
C PHE A 68 12.02 2.00 -11.40
N ARG A 69 11.55 0.87 -10.88
CA ARG A 69 11.61 -0.44 -11.57
C ARG A 69 10.85 -0.46 -12.90
N THR A 70 9.86 0.41 -13.09
CA THR A 70 9.10 0.50 -14.35
C THR A 70 9.94 1.09 -15.47
N HIS A 71 10.91 1.96 -15.16
CA HIS A 71 11.83 2.51 -16.15
C HIS A 71 12.88 1.49 -16.59
N GLN A 72 13.34 0.64 -15.67
CA GLN A 72 14.39 -0.34 -15.95
C GLN A 72 13.86 -1.66 -16.53
N LEU A 73 12.54 -1.79 -16.73
CA LEU A 73 11.87 -3.06 -17.02
C LEU A 73 12.28 -4.21 -16.08
N HIS A 74 12.77 -3.85 -14.89
CA HIS A 74 13.36 -4.79 -13.95
C HIS A 74 12.24 -5.57 -13.25
N LYS A 75 12.18 -6.87 -13.53
CA LYS A 75 11.13 -7.79 -13.07
C LYS A 75 11.72 -8.91 -12.21
N PRO A 76 12.16 -8.62 -10.97
CA PRO A 76 12.90 -9.59 -10.16
C PRO A 76 12.03 -10.77 -9.67
N PHE A 77 10.70 -10.67 -9.78
CA PHE A 77 9.79 -11.67 -9.25
C PHE A 77 9.29 -12.57 -10.39
N HIS A 78 9.76 -13.82 -10.43
CA HIS A 78 9.36 -14.79 -11.43
C HIS A 78 8.32 -15.78 -10.89
N CYS A 79 7.42 -16.21 -11.76
CA CYS A 79 6.52 -17.32 -11.49
C CYS A 79 7.21 -18.64 -11.84
N GLY A 80 7.45 -19.50 -10.86
CA GLY A 80 8.05 -20.82 -11.09
C GLY A 80 7.23 -21.75 -11.98
N SER A 81 5.90 -21.55 -12.06
CA SER A 81 5.01 -22.43 -12.83
C SER A 81 4.96 -22.11 -14.33
N CYS A 82 5.14 -20.84 -14.72
CA CYS A 82 5.01 -20.43 -16.13
C CYS A 82 6.12 -19.48 -16.63
N GLY A 83 7.13 -19.21 -15.80
CA GLY A 83 8.27 -18.35 -16.15
C GLY A 83 7.96 -16.85 -16.25
N LYS A 84 6.70 -16.42 -16.14
CA LYS A 84 6.33 -15.00 -16.23
C LYS A 84 6.97 -14.18 -15.11
N SER A 85 7.52 -13.02 -15.48
CA SER A 85 8.23 -12.12 -14.56
C SER A 85 7.44 -10.85 -14.28
N PHE A 86 7.52 -10.36 -13.05
CA PHE A 86 6.76 -9.23 -12.52
C PHE A 86 7.67 -8.22 -11.80
N ALA A 87 7.35 -6.94 -11.92
CA ALA A 87 8.09 -5.85 -11.26
C ALA A 87 7.81 -5.78 -9.75
N GLN A 88 6.68 -6.34 -9.30
CA GLN A 88 6.21 -6.30 -7.91
C GLN A 88 5.75 -7.67 -7.43
N ARG A 89 6.04 -7.97 -6.15
CA ARG A 89 5.67 -9.23 -5.50
C ARG A 89 4.15 -9.43 -5.43
N VAL A 90 3.38 -8.37 -5.16
CA VAL A 90 1.91 -8.44 -5.09
C VAL A 90 1.31 -8.88 -6.43
N THR A 91 1.84 -8.37 -7.55
CA THR A 91 1.40 -8.76 -8.89
C THR A 91 1.73 -10.22 -9.19
N LEU A 92 2.91 -10.72 -8.77
CA LEU A 92 3.23 -12.16 -8.86
C LEU A 92 2.27 -13.01 -8.02
N LEU A 93 1.95 -12.60 -6.79
CA LEU A 93 1.04 -13.35 -5.91
C LEU A 93 -0.38 -13.42 -6.49
N SER A 94 -0.89 -12.30 -7.00
CA SER A 94 -2.16 -12.23 -7.71
C SER A 94 -2.13 -13.09 -8.99
N HIS A 95 -1.06 -13.00 -9.78
CA HIS A 95 -0.87 -13.87 -10.94
C HIS A 95 -0.86 -15.35 -10.57
N ARG A 96 -0.21 -15.71 -9.46
CA ARG A 96 -0.17 -17.10 -8.99
C ARG A 96 -1.55 -17.62 -8.64
N CYS A 97 -2.46 -16.76 -8.14
CA CYS A 97 -3.87 -17.09 -7.92
C CYS A 97 -4.57 -17.60 -9.22
N LEU A 98 -4.03 -17.35 -10.43
CA LEU A 98 -4.52 -17.91 -11.70
C LEU A 98 -4.06 -19.35 -11.98
N HIS A 99 -2.89 -19.75 -11.47
CA HIS A 99 -2.43 -21.15 -11.56
C HIS A 99 -3.14 -22.03 -10.53
N THR A 100 -3.63 -21.44 -9.45
CA THR A 100 -4.24 -22.13 -8.31
C THR A 100 -5.69 -22.54 -8.50
N ALA A 101 -6.25 -22.52 -9.71
CA ALA A 101 -7.60 -23.04 -9.98
C ALA A 101 -7.78 -24.54 -9.60
N ALA A 102 -6.71 -25.22 -9.13
CA ALA A 102 -6.71 -26.61 -8.71
C ALA A 102 -6.30 -26.88 -7.24
N THR A 103 -5.98 -25.90 -6.39
CA THR A 103 -5.61 -26.21 -4.98
C THR A 103 -6.17 -25.25 -3.95
N GLY A 104 -7.16 -25.76 -3.18
CA GLY A 104 -7.53 -25.34 -1.83
C GLY A 104 -7.71 -23.84 -1.60
N PHE A 105 -8.93 -23.35 -1.81
CA PHE A 105 -9.32 -22.02 -1.35
C PHE A 105 -9.35 -22.02 0.19
N LYS A 106 -8.53 -21.15 0.81
CA LYS A 106 -8.43 -21.05 2.29
C LYS A 106 -9.24 -19.89 2.87
N CYS A 107 -9.72 -19.00 2.01
CA CYS A 107 -10.40 -17.78 2.43
C CYS A 107 -11.55 -17.48 1.48
N GLN A 108 -12.72 -17.19 2.02
CA GLN A 108 -13.90 -16.82 1.25
C GLN A 108 -14.36 -15.43 1.63
N CYS A 109 -14.69 -14.63 0.62
CA CYS A 109 -15.39 -13.38 0.84
C CYS A 109 -16.81 -13.68 1.29
N GLN A 110 -17.18 -13.31 2.51
CA GLN A 110 -18.50 -13.63 3.07
C GLN A 110 -19.64 -12.81 2.45
N LYS A 111 -19.33 -11.80 1.63
CA LYS A 111 -20.32 -10.91 1.01
C LYS A 111 -20.74 -11.32 -0.39
N CYS A 112 -19.78 -11.73 -1.22
CA CYS A 112 -20.04 -12.19 -2.59
C CYS A 112 -19.71 -13.68 -2.80
N LEU A 113 -19.32 -14.37 -1.72
CA LEU A 113 -18.98 -15.79 -1.66
C LEU A 113 -17.82 -16.23 -2.56
N ARG A 114 -17.08 -15.27 -3.14
CA ARG A 114 -15.92 -15.54 -3.98
C ARG A 114 -14.78 -16.15 -3.16
N LEU A 115 -14.15 -17.18 -3.73
CA LEU A 115 -13.11 -17.96 -3.09
C LEU A 115 -11.71 -17.44 -3.44
N PHE A 116 -10.82 -17.47 -2.45
CA PHE A 116 -9.44 -16.99 -2.56
C PHE A 116 -8.47 -18.00 -1.96
N ALA A 117 -7.31 -18.15 -2.61
CA ALA A 117 -6.29 -19.09 -2.16
C ALA A 117 -5.65 -18.70 -0.81
N ASN A 118 -5.71 -17.44 -0.41
CA ASN A 118 -5.16 -16.94 0.86
C ASN A 118 -5.72 -15.55 1.23
N ALA A 119 -5.42 -15.13 2.46
CA ALA A 119 -5.89 -13.87 3.03
C ALA A 119 -5.37 -12.62 2.29
N ALA A 120 -4.24 -12.67 1.57
CA ALA A 120 -3.76 -11.50 0.81
C ALA A 120 -4.59 -11.28 -0.47
N CYS A 121 -4.92 -12.36 -1.21
CA CYS A 121 -5.85 -12.29 -2.35
C CYS A 121 -7.25 -11.83 -1.87
N LEU A 122 -7.72 -12.27 -0.68
CA LEU A 122 -9.00 -11.81 -0.10
C LEU A 122 -8.99 -10.33 0.35
N LYS A 123 -7.93 -9.86 1.04
CA LYS A 123 -7.85 -8.47 1.51
C LYS A 123 -7.84 -7.46 0.37
N GLU A 124 -7.24 -7.79 -0.76
CA GLU A 124 -7.26 -6.89 -1.93
C GLU A 124 -8.67 -6.82 -2.52
N HIS A 125 -9.34 -7.97 -2.65
CA HIS A 125 -10.74 -8.02 -3.10
C HIS A 125 -11.70 -7.27 -2.15
N ALA A 126 -11.50 -7.36 -0.84
CA ALA A 126 -12.38 -6.72 0.15
C ALA A 126 -12.45 -5.19 -0.01
N ARG A 127 -11.39 -4.55 -0.52
CA ARG A 127 -11.34 -3.11 -0.80
C ARG A 127 -12.27 -2.68 -1.93
N GLU A 128 -12.51 -3.58 -2.88
CA GLU A 128 -13.38 -3.35 -4.04
C GLU A 128 -14.80 -3.87 -3.81
N CYS A 129 -14.96 -4.84 -2.89
CA CYS A 129 -16.25 -5.40 -2.47
C CYS A 129 -16.99 -4.53 -1.42
N GLY A 130 -16.33 -3.49 -0.91
CA GLY A 130 -16.94 -2.44 -0.10
C GLY A 130 -17.36 -2.85 1.32
N SER A 131 -16.62 -3.70 2.03
CA SER A 131 -16.59 -3.78 3.52
C SER A 131 -15.67 -4.89 4.10
N ASP A 132 -15.06 -4.60 5.25
CA ASP A 132 -13.94 -5.30 5.92
C ASP A 132 -14.32 -6.52 6.80
N ALA A 133 -14.64 -7.67 6.21
CA ALA A 133 -14.72 -8.92 6.99
C ALA A 133 -14.10 -10.09 6.22
N ALA A 134 -12.90 -10.49 6.64
CA ALA A 134 -12.22 -11.67 6.13
C ALA A 134 -12.56 -12.90 6.99
N GLY A 135 -13.25 -13.89 6.42
CA GLY A 135 -13.51 -15.18 7.06
C GLY A 135 -12.54 -16.25 6.56
N HIS A 136 -11.99 -17.05 7.48
CA HIS A 136 -11.26 -18.29 7.19
C HIS A 136 -12.29 -19.42 6.98
N LEU A 137 -12.10 -20.25 5.96
CA LEU A 137 -12.85 -21.49 5.80
C LEU A 137 -12.10 -22.58 6.58
N ASP A 138 -12.76 -23.16 7.58
CA ASP A 138 -12.32 -24.36 8.32
C ASP A 138 -12.45 -25.62 7.43
#